data_AF-A0A944E322-F1
#
_entry.id   AF-A0A944E322-F1
#
_cell.length_a   1.000
_cell.length_b   1.000
_cell.length_c   1.000
_cell.angle_alpha   90.00
_cell.angle_beta   90.00
_cell.angle_gamma   90.00
#
_symmetry.space_group_name_H-M   'P 1'
#
loop_
_entity.id
_entity.type
_entity.pdbx_description
1 polymer ?
#
loop_
_entity_poly.entity_id
_entity_poly.type
_entity_poly.pdbx_seq_one_letter_code
_entity_poly.pdbx_strand_id
1 'polypeptide(L)'
;MTDPLRGCVLLLDGTPDRSRGAVPNPTAHALAGADPRRFLAAPSVDVIRLPGVEGPQSVLAYLQHAATGPGPLLVWVTGRLMVPSRRGKELHLALSGSTPGTLRYTGLPWAWLTRTLRAHTGPLLLLADVEADAAAWPHVTAAANSGQLAEGIPLFGVVNPLPAAPSREAGPYTSAFLDLLRVGDAGAGPVLDPAPVHRQALAVGSSARTLSLQYGPADPVLANPAHAARPAPAAPPPVPARRA
;
A
#
# COMPACT_ATOMS: atom_id res chain seq x y z
N MET A 1 0.45 -31.54 -7.34
CA MET A 1 -0.01 -30.27 -7.94
C MET A 1 -0.34 -29.33 -6.79
N THR A 2 0.59 -28.47 -6.40
CA THR A 2 0.32 -27.35 -5.50
C THR A 2 -0.57 -26.39 -6.28
N ASP A 3 -1.80 -26.19 -5.81
CA ASP A 3 -2.70 -25.17 -6.38
C ASP A 3 -1.98 -23.82 -6.30
N PRO A 4 -1.84 -23.06 -7.40
CA PRO A 4 -1.19 -21.76 -7.37
C PRO A 4 -1.80 -20.87 -6.28
N LEU A 5 -0.97 -20.44 -5.33
CA LEU A 5 -1.44 -19.65 -4.18
C LEU A 5 -2.04 -18.32 -4.67
N ARG A 6 -3.29 -18.08 -4.31
CA ARG A 6 -4.00 -16.85 -4.66
C ARG A 6 -3.43 -15.67 -3.87
N GLY A 7 -3.09 -14.59 -4.57
CA GLY A 7 -2.67 -13.33 -3.97
C GLY A 7 -3.84 -12.43 -3.57
N CYS A 8 -3.59 -11.44 -2.72
CA CYS A 8 -4.60 -10.49 -2.27
C CYS A 8 -4.05 -9.06 -2.28
N VAL A 9 -4.78 -8.14 -2.89
CA VAL A 9 -4.56 -6.70 -2.78
C VAL A 9 -5.68 -6.08 -1.94
N LEU A 10 -5.33 -5.50 -0.81
CA LEU A 10 -6.25 -4.76 0.05
C LEU A 10 -5.96 -3.26 -0.02
N LEU A 11 -6.92 -2.48 -0.52
CA LEU A 11 -6.86 -1.03 -0.57
C LEU A 11 -7.68 -0.44 0.58
N LEU A 12 -7.01 0.28 1.48
CA LEU A 12 -7.63 0.89 2.67
C LEU A 12 -7.61 2.41 2.57
N ASP A 13 -8.78 3.03 2.53
CA ASP A 13 -8.95 4.48 2.59
C ASP A 13 -9.34 4.93 3.99
N GLY A 14 -8.38 5.48 4.71
CA GLY A 14 -8.52 6.07 6.03
C GLY A 14 -8.76 7.58 6.02
N THR A 15 -9.55 8.07 5.07
CA THR A 15 -9.90 9.48 5.02
C THR A 15 -11.12 9.72 5.92
N PRO A 16 -11.05 10.61 6.93
CA PRO A 16 -12.23 10.94 7.73
C PRO A 16 -13.28 11.60 6.85
N ASP A 17 -14.55 11.54 7.29
CA ASP A 17 -15.66 12.08 6.51
C ASP A 17 -15.36 13.47 5.99
N ARG A 18 -15.50 13.60 4.68
CA ARG A 18 -15.56 14.89 4.02
C ARG A 18 -17.02 15.32 4.02
N SER A 19 -17.28 16.61 4.15
CA SER A 19 -18.64 17.16 4.19
C SER A 19 -19.51 16.62 3.06
N ARG A 20 -20.83 16.57 3.28
CA ARG A 20 -21.80 16.06 2.31
C ARG A 20 -21.58 16.75 0.93
N GLY A 21 -21.28 15.96 -0.11
CA GLY A 21 -20.93 16.46 -1.46
C GLY A 21 -19.42 16.52 -1.77
N ALA A 22 -18.56 16.09 -0.85
CA ALA A 22 -17.12 16.09 -1.08
C ALA A 22 -16.66 14.94 -2.00
N VAL A 23 -15.64 15.25 -2.80
CA VAL A 23 -15.00 14.34 -3.74
C VAL A 23 -14.37 13.16 -2.98
N PRO A 24 -14.41 11.92 -3.51
CA PRO A 24 -13.67 10.77 -2.96
C PRO A 24 -12.18 11.07 -2.75
N ASN A 25 -11.50 10.32 -1.88
CA ASN A 25 -10.05 10.44 -1.74
C ASN A 25 -9.39 10.23 -3.12
N PRO A 26 -8.73 11.26 -3.71
CA PRO A 26 -8.22 11.15 -5.07
C PRO A 26 -7.12 10.10 -5.17
N THR A 27 -6.33 9.89 -4.11
CA THR A 27 -5.33 8.82 -4.03
C THR A 27 -5.99 7.45 -4.02
N ALA A 28 -7.01 7.24 -3.19
CA ALA A 28 -7.75 5.97 -3.16
C ALA A 28 -8.46 5.70 -4.50
N HIS A 29 -8.98 6.76 -5.14
CA HIS A 29 -9.61 6.66 -6.45
C HIS A 29 -8.61 6.27 -7.55
N ALA A 30 -7.43 6.89 -7.58
CA ALA A 30 -6.37 6.55 -8.52
C ALA A 30 -5.91 5.10 -8.35
N LEU A 31 -5.73 4.63 -7.09
CA LEU A 31 -5.43 3.23 -6.80
C LEU A 31 -6.50 2.29 -7.34
N ALA A 32 -7.78 2.60 -7.10
CA ALA A 32 -8.88 1.77 -7.57
C ALA A 32 -8.98 1.71 -9.11
N GLY A 33 -8.58 2.78 -9.82
CA GLY A 33 -8.58 2.88 -11.27
C GLY A 33 -7.37 2.25 -11.97
N ALA A 34 -6.28 1.98 -11.24
CA ALA A 34 -5.03 1.49 -11.80
C ALA A 34 -4.94 -0.05 -12.00
N ASP A 35 -6.09 -0.73 -12.06
CA ASP A 35 -6.21 -2.20 -12.13
C ASP A 35 -5.36 -2.94 -11.06
N PRO A 36 -5.76 -2.88 -9.77
CA PRO A 36 -4.98 -3.44 -8.66
C PRO A 36 -4.63 -4.92 -8.80
N ARG A 37 -5.38 -5.69 -9.61
CA ARG A 37 -5.06 -7.10 -9.89
C ARG A 37 -3.68 -7.27 -10.51
N ARG A 38 -3.17 -6.25 -11.21
CA ARG A 38 -1.86 -6.27 -11.85
C ARG A 38 -0.71 -5.90 -10.92
N PHE A 39 -0.98 -5.46 -9.69
CA PHE A 39 0.11 -5.06 -8.79
C PHE A 39 0.90 -6.26 -8.28
N LEU A 40 0.25 -7.40 -8.08
CA LEU A 40 0.87 -8.59 -7.51
C LEU A 40 1.33 -9.58 -8.57
N ALA A 41 2.53 -10.11 -8.40
CA ALA A 41 3.07 -11.23 -9.16
C ALA A 41 2.45 -12.55 -8.71
N ALA A 42 1.15 -12.73 -8.97
CA ALA A 42 0.41 -13.94 -8.65
C ALA A 42 -0.53 -14.34 -9.81
N PRO A 43 -0.77 -15.65 -10.01
CA PRO A 43 -1.60 -16.15 -11.10
C PRO A 43 -3.09 -15.83 -10.93
N SER A 44 -3.55 -15.63 -9.68
CA SER A 44 -4.87 -15.10 -9.36
C SER A 44 -4.77 -14.12 -8.20
N VAL A 45 -5.51 -13.02 -8.29
CA VAL A 45 -5.46 -11.92 -7.31
C VAL A 45 -6.87 -11.50 -6.93
N ASP A 46 -7.19 -11.62 -5.65
CA ASP A 46 -8.38 -11.00 -5.06
C ASP A 46 -8.10 -9.53 -4.73
N VAL A 47 -9.08 -8.67 -4.98
CA VAL A 47 -8.97 -7.23 -4.68
C VAL A 47 -10.07 -6.84 -3.70
N ILE A 48 -9.66 -6.44 -2.51
CA ILE A 48 -10.54 -5.94 -1.44
C ILE A 48 -10.36 -4.43 -1.41
N ARG A 49 -11.46 -3.69 -1.58
CA ARG A 49 -11.45 -2.22 -1.50
C ARG A 49 -12.31 -1.79 -0.34
N LEU A 50 -11.73 -1.00 0.54
CA LEU A 50 -12.38 -0.47 1.74
C LEU A 50 -12.47 1.06 1.66
N PRO A 51 -13.28 1.63 0.74
CA PRO A 51 -13.50 3.06 0.66
C PRO A 51 -14.46 3.50 1.78
N GLY A 52 -14.05 4.44 2.63
CA GLY A 52 -14.95 5.06 3.62
C GLY A 52 -15.63 4.05 4.55
N VAL A 53 -14.89 3.02 5.02
CA VAL A 53 -15.44 2.04 5.96
C VAL A 53 -15.67 2.70 7.30
N GLU A 54 -16.83 2.45 7.89
CA GLU A 54 -17.14 2.86 9.25
C GLU A 54 -16.71 1.79 10.26
N GLY A 55 -16.03 2.25 11.31
CA GLY A 55 -15.68 1.44 12.47
C GLY A 55 -14.47 0.52 12.28
N PRO A 56 -13.59 0.42 13.30
CA PRO A 56 -12.33 -0.31 13.18
C PRO A 56 -12.50 -1.83 13.09
N GLN A 57 -13.59 -2.38 13.64
CA GLN A 57 -13.83 -3.82 13.65
C GLN A 57 -14.12 -4.38 12.25
N SER A 58 -14.85 -3.63 11.41
CA SER A 58 -15.11 -3.98 10.02
C SER A 58 -13.80 -4.09 9.24
N VAL A 59 -12.93 -3.08 9.36
CA VAL A 59 -11.60 -3.09 8.72
C VAL A 59 -10.75 -4.24 9.22
N LEU A 60 -10.77 -4.49 10.54
CA LEU A 60 -10.00 -5.59 11.14
C LEU A 60 -10.44 -6.95 10.60
N ALA A 61 -11.73 -7.20 10.40
CA ALA A 61 -12.24 -8.44 9.85
C ALA A 61 -11.72 -8.68 8.41
N TYR A 62 -11.71 -7.65 7.56
CA TYR A 62 -11.14 -7.75 6.21
C TYR A 62 -9.62 -7.96 6.22
N LEU A 63 -8.89 -7.27 7.11
CA LEU A 63 -7.45 -7.46 7.28
C LEU A 63 -7.12 -8.88 7.75
N GLN A 64 -7.86 -9.41 8.71
CA GLN A 64 -7.71 -10.78 9.20
C GLN A 64 -7.99 -11.79 8.09
N HIS A 65 -9.10 -11.60 7.35
CA HIS A 65 -9.42 -12.47 6.22
C HIS A 65 -8.30 -12.48 5.18
N ALA A 66 -7.79 -11.31 4.78
CA ALA A 66 -6.68 -11.19 3.84
C ALA A 66 -5.40 -11.86 4.39
N ALA A 67 -5.08 -11.65 5.67
CA ALA A 67 -3.88 -12.20 6.31
C ALA A 67 -3.90 -13.74 6.45
N THR A 68 -5.08 -14.38 6.47
CA THR A 68 -5.19 -15.86 6.50
C THR A 68 -4.84 -16.54 5.18
N GLY A 69 -4.82 -15.80 4.07
CA GLY A 69 -4.43 -16.34 2.77
C GLY A 69 -2.96 -16.78 2.76
N PRO A 70 -2.59 -17.86 2.04
CA PRO A 70 -1.20 -18.32 1.96
C PRO A 70 -0.38 -17.64 0.85
N GLY A 71 -1.01 -16.94 -0.10
CA GLY A 71 -0.34 -16.27 -1.21
C GLY A 71 0.11 -14.84 -0.88
N PRO A 72 0.73 -14.12 -1.83
CA PRO A 72 1.27 -12.79 -1.58
C PRO A 72 0.18 -11.78 -1.22
N LEU A 73 0.44 -10.96 -0.21
CA LEU A 73 -0.46 -9.94 0.31
C LEU A 73 0.15 -8.54 0.11
N LEU A 74 -0.53 -7.70 -0.66
CA LEU A 74 -0.24 -6.26 -0.76
C LEU A 74 -1.35 -5.49 -0.06
N VAL A 75 -0.98 -4.70 0.95
CA VAL A 75 -1.89 -3.76 1.59
C VAL A 75 -1.45 -2.34 1.23
N TRP A 76 -2.33 -1.55 0.63
CA TRP A 76 -2.07 -0.15 0.32
C TRP A 76 -3.00 0.74 1.14
N VAL A 77 -2.41 1.50 2.05
CA VAL A 77 -3.12 2.41 2.96
C VAL A 77 -2.94 3.85 2.49
N THR A 78 -4.06 4.57 2.41
CA THR A 78 -4.08 6.02 2.23
C THR A 78 -5.01 6.65 3.25
N GLY A 79 -4.94 7.96 3.46
CA GLY A 79 -5.81 8.69 4.38
C GLY A 79 -5.03 9.42 5.45
N ARG A 80 -5.58 9.53 6.66
CA ARG A 80 -5.04 10.38 7.73
C ARG A 80 -4.69 9.60 8.98
N LEU A 81 -3.46 9.75 9.44
CA LEU A 81 -3.03 9.39 10.79
C LEU A 81 -3.38 10.52 11.77
N MET A 82 -4.01 10.15 12.86
CA MET A 82 -4.46 11.05 13.92
C MET A 82 -4.10 10.44 15.29
N VAL A 83 -4.10 11.28 16.32
CA VAL A 83 -4.02 10.83 17.72
C VAL A 83 -5.31 11.22 18.45
N PRO A 84 -5.84 10.35 19.35
CA PRO A 84 -7.00 10.71 20.15
C PRO A 84 -6.68 11.91 21.05
N SER A 85 -7.68 12.76 21.32
CA SER A 85 -7.55 14.00 22.10
C SER A 85 -6.50 13.93 23.23
N ARG A 86 -5.58 14.91 23.26
CA ARG A 86 -4.49 15.31 24.21
C ARG A 86 -3.81 14.29 25.14
N ARG A 87 -4.45 13.21 25.60
CA ARG A 87 -3.86 12.16 26.43
C ARG A 87 -3.51 10.89 25.63
N GLY A 88 -4.02 10.74 24.40
CA GLY A 88 -3.69 9.62 23.53
C GLY A 88 -2.32 9.79 22.89
N LYS A 89 -1.46 8.75 22.95
CA LYS A 89 -0.19 8.69 22.21
C LYS A 89 -0.23 7.74 21.03
N GLU A 90 -1.29 6.93 20.94
CA GLU A 90 -1.43 5.88 19.94
C GLU A 90 -1.94 6.46 18.62
N LEU A 91 -1.20 6.18 17.55
CA LEU A 91 -1.58 6.57 16.19
C LEU A 91 -2.76 5.73 15.73
N HIS A 92 -3.77 6.39 15.20
CA HIS A 92 -4.91 5.76 14.56
C HIS A 92 -4.99 6.23 13.13
N LEU A 93 -5.26 5.30 12.21
CA LEU A 93 -5.77 5.65 10.90
C LEU A 93 -7.23 6.08 11.08
N ALA A 94 -7.54 7.31 10.69
CA ALA A 94 -8.90 7.80 10.69
C ALA A 94 -9.77 6.93 9.76
N LEU A 95 -11.03 6.72 10.12
CA LEU A 95 -12.03 6.06 9.28
C LEU A 95 -13.22 6.99 9.08
N SER A 96 -14.22 6.57 8.30
CA SER A 96 -15.47 7.33 8.18
C SER A 96 -16.08 7.62 9.56
N GLY A 97 -16.59 8.85 9.72
CA GLY A 97 -17.07 9.40 10.99
C GLY A 97 -16.00 9.78 12.03
N SER A 98 -14.71 9.61 11.75
CA SER A 98 -13.64 9.92 12.72
C SER A 98 -13.43 11.41 12.90
N THR A 99 -13.46 11.84 14.16
CA THR A 99 -13.09 13.19 14.62
C THR A 99 -12.06 13.07 15.75
N PRO A 100 -11.32 14.14 16.11
CA PRO A 100 -10.40 14.09 17.24
C PRO A 100 -11.03 13.60 18.57
N GLY A 101 -12.34 13.81 18.76
CA GLY A 101 -13.08 13.37 19.95
C GLY A 101 -13.59 11.93 19.89
N THR A 102 -13.84 11.40 18.69
CA THR A 102 -14.40 10.04 18.49
C THR A 102 -13.36 9.00 18.06
N LEU A 103 -12.18 9.45 17.62
CA LEU A 103 -11.13 8.63 17.00
C LEU A 103 -10.75 7.38 17.79
N ARG A 104 -10.76 7.43 19.13
CA ARG A 104 -10.47 6.27 19.99
C ARG A 104 -11.40 5.08 19.73
N TYR A 105 -12.61 5.35 19.26
CA TYR A 105 -13.65 4.36 19.02
C TYR A 105 -13.92 4.12 17.54
N THR A 106 -13.65 5.13 16.69
CA THR A 106 -13.96 5.08 15.26
C THR A 106 -12.74 4.84 14.38
N GLY A 107 -11.55 5.26 14.79
CA GLY A 107 -10.31 5.05 14.04
C GLY A 107 -9.73 3.65 14.24
N LEU A 108 -8.97 3.17 13.26
CA LEU A 108 -8.21 1.93 13.36
C LEU A 108 -6.87 2.21 14.05
N PRO A 109 -6.58 1.64 15.23
CA PRO A 109 -5.26 1.75 15.82
C PRO A 109 -4.19 1.19 14.87
N TRP A 110 -3.13 1.95 14.60
CA TRP A 110 -2.10 1.54 13.63
C TRP A 110 -1.44 0.22 14.04
N ALA A 111 -1.22 0.03 15.35
CA ALA A 111 -0.69 -1.21 15.92
C ALA A 111 -1.59 -2.43 15.66
N TRP A 112 -2.91 -2.24 15.43
CA TRP A 112 -3.78 -3.36 15.06
C TRP A 112 -3.57 -3.77 13.62
N LEU A 113 -3.37 -2.80 12.72
CA LEU A 113 -3.05 -3.07 11.32
C LEU A 113 -1.75 -3.86 11.20
N THR A 114 -0.66 -3.35 11.79
CA THR A 114 0.66 -3.99 11.72
C THR A 114 0.67 -5.37 12.38
N ARG A 115 0.08 -5.51 13.57
CA ARG A 115 -0.01 -6.80 14.28
C ARG A 115 -0.81 -7.85 13.53
N THR A 116 -1.93 -7.47 12.91
CA THR A 116 -2.72 -8.40 12.08
C THR A 116 -1.91 -8.87 10.87
N LEU A 117 -1.23 -7.94 10.19
CA LEU A 117 -0.42 -8.29 9.03
C LEU A 117 0.83 -9.12 9.40
N ARG A 118 1.41 -8.92 10.58
CA ARG A 118 2.51 -9.76 11.08
C ARG A 118 2.13 -11.24 11.23
N ALA A 119 0.84 -11.55 11.37
CA ALA A 119 0.38 -12.93 11.45
C ALA A 119 0.33 -13.63 10.08
N HIS A 120 0.45 -12.90 8.97
CA HIS A 120 0.52 -13.47 7.64
C HIS A 120 1.84 -14.23 7.44
N THR A 121 1.75 -15.44 6.86
CA THR A 121 2.90 -16.34 6.69
C THR A 121 3.49 -16.31 5.28
N GLY A 122 2.79 -15.71 4.32
CA GLY A 122 3.25 -15.54 2.94
C GLY A 122 4.00 -14.23 2.72
N PRO A 123 4.40 -13.96 1.46
CA PRO A 123 5.04 -12.71 1.08
C PRO A 123 4.13 -11.50 1.36
N LEU A 124 4.64 -10.49 2.05
CA LEU A 124 3.87 -9.32 2.47
C LEU A 124 4.51 -8.03 1.95
N LEU A 125 3.68 -7.06 1.58
CA LEU A 125 4.09 -5.66 1.41
C LEU A 125 3.01 -4.72 1.92
N LEU A 126 3.36 -3.84 2.86
CA LEU A 126 2.53 -2.72 3.27
C LEU A 126 3.04 -1.44 2.58
N LEU A 127 2.19 -0.81 1.78
CA LEU A 127 2.41 0.52 1.19
C LEU A 127 1.57 1.56 1.92
N ALA A 128 2.16 2.70 2.28
CA ALA A 128 1.45 3.80 2.93
C ALA A 128 1.66 5.13 2.19
N ASP A 129 0.57 5.82 1.85
CA ASP A 129 0.58 7.23 1.42
C ASP A 129 -0.44 7.98 2.28
N VAL A 130 0.03 8.38 3.46
CA VAL A 130 -0.83 8.92 4.53
C VAL A 130 -0.44 10.33 4.90
N GLU A 131 -1.39 11.05 5.46
CA GLU A 131 -1.23 12.40 5.98
C GLU A 131 -1.25 12.37 7.50
N ALA A 132 -0.53 13.26 8.17
CA ALA A 132 -0.63 13.45 9.61
C ALA A 132 -0.91 14.93 9.94
N ASP A 133 -1.88 15.16 10.83
CA ASP A 133 -2.15 16.50 11.32
C ASP A 133 -1.06 16.98 12.31
N ALA A 134 -1.11 18.26 12.68
CA ALA A 134 -0.11 18.86 13.56
C ALA A 134 -0.05 18.19 14.95
N ALA A 135 -1.14 17.61 15.44
CA ALA A 135 -1.17 16.92 16.72
C ALA A 135 -0.53 15.53 16.61
N ALA A 136 -0.74 14.81 15.51
CA ALA A 136 -0.16 13.50 15.25
C ALA A 136 1.31 13.57 14.79
N TRP A 137 1.75 14.69 14.21
CA TRP A 137 3.08 14.84 13.61
C TRP A 137 4.24 14.41 14.54
N PRO A 138 4.32 14.88 15.80
CA PRO A 138 5.40 14.46 16.70
C PRO A 138 5.39 12.96 17.00
N HIS A 139 4.19 12.36 17.08
CA HIS A 139 4.01 10.93 17.36
C HIS A 139 4.41 10.07 16.16
N VAL A 140 4.02 10.44 14.95
CA VAL A 140 4.41 9.70 13.74
C VAL A 140 5.89 9.82 13.46
N THR A 141 6.51 10.99 13.65
CA THR A 141 7.97 11.13 13.52
C THR A 141 8.70 10.26 14.55
N ALA A 142 8.26 10.25 15.81
CA ALA A 142 8.87 9.42 16.85
C ALA A 142 8.73 7.91 16.52
N ALA A 143 7.53 7.47 16.11
CA ALA A 143 7.26 6.09 15.75
C ALA A 143 8.01 5.65 14.48
N ALA A 144 8.20 6.55 13.52
CA ALA A 144 9.01 6.28 12.35
C ALA A 144 10.49 6.11 12.71
N ASN A 145 11.05 7.02 13.50
CA ASN A 145 12.46 6.97 13.90
C ASN A 145 12.80 5.73 14.74
N SER A 146 11.83 5.21 15.51
CA SER A 146 11.99 3.99 16.30
C SER A 146 11.62 2.70 15.55
N GLY A 147 11.10 2.79 14.32
CA GLY A 147 10.61 1.64 13.54
C GLY A 147 9.27 1.06 14.04
N GLN A 148 8.62 1.70 15.01
CA GLN A 148 7.33 1.26 15.56
C GLN A 148 6.18 1.32 14.54
N LEU A 149 6.28 2.14 13.49
CA LEU A 149 5.28 2.12 12.41
C LEU A 149 5.28 0.82 11.62
N ALA A 150 6.43 0.17 11.48
CA ALA A 150 6.52 -1.07 10.72
C ALA A 150 6.32 -2.28 11.62
N GLU A 151 6.78 -2.22 12.88
CA GLU A 151 6.53 -3.30 13.83
C GLU A 151 7.01 -4.67 13.27
N GLY A 152 8.13 -4.67 12.53
CA GLY A 152 8.75 -5.88 11.98
C GLY A 152 8.16 -6.41 10.66
N ILE A 153 7.18 -5.74 10.05
CA ILE A 153 6.71 -6.06 8.69
C ILE A 153 7.31 -5.13 7.63
N PRO A 154 7.41 -5.54 6.35
CA PRO A 154 7.85 -4.67 5.28
C PRO A 154 6.87 -3.52 5.03
N LEU A 155 7.30 -2.29 5.34
CA LEU A 155 6.53 -1.07 5.20
C LEU A 155 7.30 -0.05 4.36
N PHE A 156 6.70 0.36 3.25
CA PHE A 156 7.24 1.36 2.33
C PHE A 156 6.22 2.47 2.13
N GLY A 157 6.66 3.71 1.94
CA GLY A 157 5.71 4.79 1.75
C GLY A 157 6.14 6.16 2.22
N VAL A 158 5.15 7.01 2.43
CA VAL A 158 5.32 8.38 2.88
C VAL A 158 4.29 8.76 3.93
N VAL A 159 4.72 9.62 4.85
CA VAL A 159 3.82 10.43 5.67
C VAL A 159 4.02 11.89 5.30
N ASN A 160 2.95 12.55 4.86
CA ASN A 160 2.94 13.96 4.54
C ASN A 160 2.27 14.77 5.65
N PRO A 161 2.69 16.01 5.92
CA PRO A 161 1.89 16.91 6.75
C PRO A 161 0.53 17.13 6.10
N LEU A 162 -0.53 17.18 6.90
CA LEU A 162 -1.89 17.48 6.41
C LEU A 162 -1.88 18.82 5.64
N PRO A 163 -2.26 18.85 4.36
CA PRO A 163 -2.32 20.09 3.59
C PRO A 163 -3.38 21.05 4.12
N ALA A 164 -3.17 22.35 3.89
CA ALA A 164 -4.11 23.40 4.30
C ALA A 164 -5.45 23.35 3.53
N ALA A 165 -5.44 22.78 2.32
CA ALA A 165 -6.61 22.56 1.50
C ALA A 165 -6.66 21.09 1.04
N PRO A 166 -7.85 20.49 0.89
CA PRO A 166 -7.96 19.14 0.35
C PRO A 166 -7.37 19.04 -1.06
N SER A 167 -6.56 18.02 -1.31
CA SER A 167 -6.06 17.74 -2.66
C SER A 167 -7.20 17.32 -3.60
N ARG A 168 -7.11 17.75 -4.85
CA ARG A 168 -7.99 17.31 -5.95
C ARG A 168 -7.38 16.18 -6.77
N GLU A 169 -6.08 15.95 -6.61
CA GLU A 169 -5.29 14.97 -7.36
C GLU A 169 -4.70 13.94 -6.40
N ALA A 170 -4.35 12.78 -6.94
CA ALA A 170 -3.70 11.74 -6.17
C ALA A 170 -2.36 12.23 -5.64
N GLY A 171 -1.95 11.69 -4.49
CA GLY A 171 -0.65 11.97 -3.89
C GLY A 171 0.47 11.76 -4.92
N PRO A 172 1.47 12.66 -4.97
CA PRO A 172 2.52 12.57 -5.98
C PRO A 172 3.38 11.32 -5.82
N TYR A 173 3.57 10.82 -4.59
CA TYR A 173 4.19 9.52 -4.32
C TYR A 173 3.40 8.37 -4.96
N THR A 174 2.10 8.26 -4.67
CA THR A 174 1.27 7.19 -5.25
C THR A 174 1.21 7.27 -6.77
N SER A 175 1.08 8.48 -7.34
CA SER A 175 1.06 8.66 -8.80
C SER A 175 2.36 8.17 -9.45
N ALA A 176 3.52 8.57 -8.91
CA ALA A 176 4.82 8.11 -9.39
C ALA A 176 4.99 6.60 -9.22
N PHE A 177 4.56 6.03 -8.09
CA PHE A 177 4.62 4.58 -7.86
C PHE A 177 3.77 3.80 -8.86
N LEU A 178 2.53 4.25 -9.14
CA LEU A 178 1.65 3.63 -10.12
C LEU A 178 2.21 3.72 -11.54
N ASP A 179 2.84 4.83 -11.90
CA ASP A 179 3.51 4.97 -13.20
C ASP A 179 4.67 3.99 -13.34
N LEU A 180 5.47 3.81 -12.29
CA LEU A 180 6.55 2.81 -12.27
C LEU A 180 6.02 1.38 -12.38
N LEU A 181 4.94 1.05 -11.67
CA LEU A 181 4.30 -0.26 -11.79
C LEU A 181 3.74 -0.49 -13.20
N ARG A 182 3.25 0.56 -13.86
CA ARG A 182 2.70 0.48 -15.23
C ARG A 182 3.77 0.31 -16.28
N VAL A 183 4.90 1.00 -16.13
CA VAL A 183 6.05 0.91 -17.04
C VAL A 183 6.81 -0.40 -16.84
N GLY A 184 7.02 -0.81 -15.58
CA GLY A 184 7.87 -1.94 -15.22
C GLY A 184 9.36 -1.67 -15.44
N ASP A 185 10.17 -2.71 -15.33
CA ASP A 185 11.62 -2.66 -15.58
C ASP A 185 12.00 -3.73 -16.61
N ALA A 186 12.42 -3.28 -17.79
CA ALA A 186 12.82 -4.16 -18.89
C ALA A 186 14.10 -4.95 -18.60
N GLY A 187 14.91 -4.55 -17.62
CA GLY A 187 16.09 -5.28 -17.16
C GLY A 187 15.80 -6.30 -16.05
N ALA A 188 14.64 -6.19 -15.40
CA ALA A 188 14.27 -7.07 -14.28
C ALA A 188 13.58 -8.37 -14.73
N GLY A 189 13.44 -9.30 -13.77
CA GLY A 189 12.67 -10.53 -13.91
C GLY A 189 11.16 -10.32 -13.88
N PRO A 190 10.35 -11.39 -13.71
CA PRO A 190 8.89 -11.28 -13.66
C PRO A 190 8.34 -10.50 -12.45
N VAL A 191 9.19 -10.25 -11.45
CA VAL A 191 8.82 -9.59 -10.20
C VAL A 191 9.75 -8.42 -9.95
N LEU A 192 9.20 -7.28 -9.54
CA LEU A 192 9.93 -6.08 -9.15
C LEU A 192 10.24 -6.12 -7.65
N ASP A 193 11.45 -5.68 -7.30
CA ASP A 193 11.81 -5.36 -5.92
C ASP A 193 11.10 -4.05 -5.52
N PRO A 194 10.31 -4.03 -4.42
CA PRO A 194 9.66 -2.82 -3.94
C PRO A 194 10.62 -1.69 -3.56
N ALA A 195 11.85 -1.98 -3.11
CA ALA A 195 12.76 -0.97 -2.60
C ALA A 195 13.29 0.00 -3.69
N PRO A 196 13.74 -0.46 -4.87
CA PRO A 196 14.03 0.41 -6.01
C PRO A 196 12.82 1.23 -6.48
N VAL A 197 11.65 0.59 -6.61
CA VAL A 197 10.42 1.27 -7.05
C VAL A 197 10.03 2.39 -6.08
N HIS A 198 10.06 2.11 -4.78
CA HIS A 198 9.82 3.08 -3.73
C HIS A 198 10.79 4.26 -3.78
N ARG A 199 12.11 4.01 -3.89
CA ARG A 199 13.12 5.09 -3.96
C ARG A 199 12.90 5.99 -5.17
N GLN A 200 12.55 5.42 -6.32
CA GLN A 200 12.28 6.20 -7.52
C GLN A 200 10.97 7.01 -7.40
N ALA A 201 9.93 6.43 -6.81
CA ALA A 201 8.69 7.14 -6.51
C ALA A 201 8.92 8.30 -5.52
N LEU A 202 9.74 8.10 -4.49
CA LEU A 202 10.14 9.15 -3.55
C LEU A 202 10.90 10.30 -4.22
N ALA A 203 11.81 9.99 -5.14
CA ALA A 203 12.59 11.01 -5.83
C ALA A 203 11.72 12.00 -6.63
N VAL A 204 10.55 11.55 -7.08
CA VAL A 204 9.57 12.36 -7.82
C VAL A 204 8.52 12.97 -6.89
N GLY A 205 8.04 12.20 -5.92
CA GLY A 205 6.82 12.50 -5.17
C GLY A 205 7.00 12.96 -3.72
N SER A 206 8.23 13.22 -3.28
CA SER A 206 8.51 13.73 -1.93
C SER A 206 8.73 15.25 -1.89
N SER A 207 8.42 15.84 -0.76
CA SER A 207 8.71 17.24 -0.43
C SER A 207 9.69 17.31 0.76
N ALA A 208 10.22 18.49 1.05
CA ALA A 208 11.12 18.71 2.19
C ALA A 208 10.51 18.35 3.56
N ARG A 209 9.17 18.27 3.66
CA ARG A 209 8.47 17.90 4.90
C ARG A 209 7.92 16.47 4.87
N THR A 210 8.13 15.74 3.79
CA THR A 210 7.70 14.34 3.65
C THR A 210 8.59 13.44 4.48
N LEU A 211 7.99 12.60 5.31
CA LEU A 211 8.67 11.54 6.04
C LEU A 211 8.65 10.27 5.20
N SER A 212 9.81 9.79 4.78
CA SER A 212 9.95 8.51 4.07
C SER A 212 9.80 7.34 5.04
N LEU A 213 9.08 6.31 4.62
CA LEU A 213 8.94 5.04 5.32
C LEU A 213 9.59 3.97 4.47
N GLN A 214 10.64 3.32 5.00
CA GLN A 214 11.28 2.17 4.38
C GLN A 214 11.79 1.25 5.48
N TYR A 215 11.05 0.18 5.77
CA TYR A 215 11.34 -0.75 6.86
C TYR A 215 11.27 -2.19 6.40
N GLY A 216 12.17 -3.01 6.96
CA GLY A 216 12.25 -4.44 6.71
C GLY A 216 12.70 -4.80 5.28
N PRO A 217 13.15 -6.04 5.07
CA PRO A 217 13.26 -6.58 3.71
C PRO A 217 11.84 -6.79 3.17
N ALA A 218 11.55 -6.27 1.98
CA ALA A 218 10.31 -6.63 1.28
C ALA A 218 10.55 -7.88 0.45
N ASP A 219 9.62 -8.82 0.52
CA ASP A 219 9.56 -9.88 -0.46
C ASP A 219 9.23 -9.27 -1.84
N PRO A 220 9.85 -9.75 -2.92
CA PRO A 220 9.49 -9.33 -4.26
C PRO A 220 8.08 -9.89 -4.53
N VAL A 221 7.07 -9.04 -4.40
CA VAL A 221 5.66 -9.38 -4.63
C VAL A 221 5.06 -8.62 -5.81
N LEU A 222 5.73 -7.59 -6.30
CA LEU A 222 5.20 -6.68 -7.31
C LEU A 222 5.37 -7.26 -8.72
N ALA A 223 4.30 -7.30 -9.53
CA ALA A 223 4.42 -7.79 -10.90
C ALA A 223 5.24 -6.83 -11.78
N ASN A 224 6.02 -7.40 -12.70
CA ASN A 224 6.72 -6.64 -13.73
C ASN A 224 6.02 -6.77 -15.10
N PRO A 225 5.21 -5.79 -15.55
CA PRO A 225 4.56 -5.89 -16.85
C PRO A 225 5.55 -5.84 -18.03
N ALA A 226 6.72 -5.21 -17.87
CA ALA A 226 7.74 -5.16 -18.92
C ALA A 226 8.32 -6.56 -19.23
N HIS A 227 8.31 -7.47 -18.26
CA HIS A 227 8.70 -8.86 -18.48
C HIS A 227 7.67 -9.62 -19.32
N ALA A 228 6.38 -9.44 -19.04
CA ALA A 228 5.30 -10.08 -19.78
C ALA A 228 5.18 -9.59 -21.23
N ALA A 229 5.61 -8.35 -21.51
CA ALA A 229 5.62 -7.78 -22.86
C ALA A 229 6.84 -8.22 -23.71
N ARG A 230 7.83 -8.90 -23.11
CA ARG A 230 9.02 -9.33 -23.83
C ARG A 230 8.64 -10.43 -24.84
N PRO A 231 9.03 -10.30 -26.13
CA PRO A 231 8.82 -11.36 -27.11
C PRO A 231 9.47 -12.66 -26.60
N ALA A 232 8.74 -13.77 -26.69
CA ALA A 232 9.34 -15.08 -26.45
C ALA A 232 10.57 -15.24 -27.36
N PRO A 233 11.68 -15.83 -26.86
CA PRO A 233 12.82 -16.12 -27.72
C PRO A 233 12.32 -16.89 -28.94
N ALA A 234 12.60 -16.38 -30.15
CA ALA A 234 12.23 -17.07 -31.38
C ALA A 234 12.79 -18.49 -31.32
N ALA A 235 11.94 -19.49 -31.53
CA ALA A 235 12.36 -20.88 -31.57
C ALA A 235 13.51 -21.02 -32.59
N PRO A 236 14.60 -21.72 -32.26
CA PRO A 236 15.68 -21.93 -33.21
C PRO A 236 15.11 -22.59 -34.48
N PRO A 237 15.56 -22.16 -35.68
CA PRO A 237 15.06 -22.71 -36.92
C PRO A 237 15.26 -24.24 -36.95
N PRO A 238 14.32 -25.01 -37.50
CA PRO A 238 14.44 -26.46 -37.55
C PRO A 238 15.72 -26.85 -38.28
N VAL A 239 16.55 -27.66 -37.63
CA VAL A 239 17.78 -28.19 -38.24
C VAL A 239 17.37 -29.06 -39.43
N PRO A 240 17.86 -28.80 -40.65
CA PRO A 240 17.50 -29.60 -41.81
C PRO A 240 17.97 -31.04 -41.60
N ALA A 241 17.04 -31.99 -41.67
CA ALA A 241 17.34 -33.40 -41.63
C ALA A 241 18.27 -33.74 -42.82
N ARG A 242 19.49 -34.21 -42.54
CA ARG A 242 20.36 -34.82 -43.54
C ARG A 242 19.63 -36.04 -44.10
N ARG A 243 19.23 -35.98 -45.38
CA ARG A 243 18.82 -37.18 -46.13
C ARG A 243 20.04 -38.10 -46.25
N ALA A 244 19.88 -39.33 -45.78
CA ALA A 244 20.79 -40.44 -46.05
C ALA A 244 20.59 -40.97 -47.47
#